data_AF-A0A929HQY2-F1
#
_entry.id   AF-A0A929HQY2-F1
#
_cell.length_a   1.000
_cell.length_b   1.000
_cell.length_c   1.000
_cell.angle_alpha   90.00
_cell.angle_beta   90.00
_cell.angle_gamma   90.00
#
_symmetry.space_group_name_H-M   'P 1'
#
loop_
_entity.id
_entity.type
_entity.pdbx_description
1 polymer ?
#
loop_
_entity_poly.entity_id
_entity_poly.type
_entity_poly.pdbx_seq_one_letter_code
_entity_poly.pdbx_strand_id
1 'polypeptide(L)'
;MSSLPWSQQLADDIASRQVAGRYRQQRIRDGAQGIEVIVDGQKRLSFCSNDYLGLAAHPDLKKAFIDAVEQEGVGSGAAHLLTGHSRYHQALEEALADFTGHQKALLFSSGYQANMGLIDGLMARGDVVIQDKLNHASLLDGARLSAAEQLRYRHADMSALSTRLKQSASVQRRLVVSDGVFSMDGDIAPLPEIIALAKRHNTGVIIDDAHGLGVLGK
;
A
#
# COMPACT_ATOMS: atom_id res chain seq x y z
N MET A 1 4.47 4.73 -37.43
CA MET A 1 3.81 4.29 -36.20
C MET A 1 2.33 4.57 -36.35
N SER A 2 1.47 3.59 -36.17
CA SER A 2 0.01 3.80 -36.21
C SER A 2 -0.41 4.69 -35.05
N SER A 3 -0.97 5.87 -35.31
CA SER A 3 -1.59 6.70 -34.29
C SER A 3 -2.88 6.03 -33.81
N LEU A 4 -3.11 6.04 -32.50
CA LEU A 4 -4.39 5.61 -31.94
C LEU A 4 -5.51 6.55 -32.45
N PRO A 5 -6.73 6.06 -32.75
CA PRO A 5 -7.83 6.91 -33.23
C PRO A 5 -8.20 8.07 -32.29
N TRP A 6 -7.81 8.00 -31.02
CA TRP A 6 -8.04 8.99 -29.98
C TRP A 6 -6.78 9.76 -29.57
N SER A 7 -5.72 9.77 -30.38
CA SER A 7 -4.48 10.50 -30.05
C SER A 7 -4.70 12.00 -29.87
N GLN A 8 -5.60 12.61 -30.67
CA GLN A 8 -5.95 14.03 -30.53
C GLN A 8 -6.61 14.30 -29.17
N GLN A 9 -7.55 13.45 -28.76
CA GLN A 9 -8.21 13.57 -27.47
C GLN A 9 -7.22 13.50 -26.31
N LEU A 10 -6.23 12.60 -26.38
CA LEU A 10 -5.17 12.51 -25.37
C LEU A 10 -4.32 13.79 -25.30
N ALA A 11 -4.03 14.41 -26.43
CA ALA A 11 -3.29 15.68 -26.49
C ALA A 11 -4.11 16.82 -25.86
N ASP A 12 -5.40 16.92 -26.18
CA ASP A 12 -6.31 17.92 -25.62
C ASP A 12 -6.45 17.75 -24.09
N ASP A 13 -6.52 16.51 -23.63
CA ASP A 13 -6.54 16.13 -22.21
C ASP A 13 -5.27 16.52 -21.45
N ILE A 14 -4.11 16.43 -22.09
CA ILE A 14 -2.82 16.87 -21.54
C ILE A 14 -2.79 18.39 -21.47
N ALA A 15 -3.17 19.09 -22.55
CA ALA A 15 -3.20 20.54 -22.61
C ALA A 15 -4.13 21.12 -21.53
N SER A 16 -5.32 20.52 -21.35
CA SER A 16 -6.26 20.89 -20.28
C SER A 16 -5.66 20.72 -18.88
N ARG A 17 -4.93 19.63 -18.63
CA ARG A 17 -4.23 19.41 -17.35
C ARG A 17 -3.10 20.41 -17.12
N GLN A 18 -2.38 20.82 -18.18
CA GLN A 18 -1.33 21.84 -18.09
C GLN A 18 -1.91 23.21 -17.74
N VAL A 19 -2.97 23.64 -18.45
CA VAL A 19 -3.68 24.91 -18.16
C VAL A 19 -4.21 24.92 -16.72
N ALA A 20 -4.73 23.78 -16.23
CA ALA A 20 -5.22 23.65 -14.87
C ALA A 20 -4.12 23.51 -13.80
N GLY A 21 -2.83 23.54 -14.16
CA GLY A 21 -1.73 23.35 -13.21
C GLY A 21 -1.66 21.95 -12.58
N ARG A 22 -2.28 20.94 -13.20
CA ARG A 22 -2.32 19.55 -12.71
C ARG A 22 -1.41 18.59 -13.48
N TYR A 23 -0.67 19.09 -14.46
CA TYR A 23 0.30 18.30 -15.19
C TYR A 23 1.53 18.02 -14.32
N ARG A 24 1.78 16.75 -14.03
CA ARG A 24 2.93 16.32 -13.22
C ARG A 24 4.10 15.98 -14.14
N GLN A 25 5.29 16.38 -13.72
CA GLN A 25 6.55 16.07 -14.41
C GLN A 25 7.48 15.37 -13.43
N GLN A 26 8.20 14.37 -13.92
CA GLN A 26 9.25 13.72 -13.16
C GLN A 26 10.48 14.64 -13.12
N ARG A 27 11.16 14.62 -11.98
CA ARG A 27 12.45 15.29 -11.77
C ARG A 27 13.54 14.22 -11.71
N ILE A 28 14.72 14.50 -12.22
CA ILE A 28 15.82 13.52 -12.25
C ILE A 28 16.64 13.69 -10.98
N ARG A 29 16.84 12.60 -10.23
CA ARG A 29 17.73 12.56 -9.07
C ARG A 29 19.04 11.88 -9.44
N ASP A 30 20.16 12.53 -9.12
CA ASP A 30 21.48 11.94 -9.23
C ASP A 30 21.94 11.39 -7.88
N GLY A 31 22.55 10.20 -7.90
CA GLY A 31 23.09 9.56 -6.70
C GLY A 31 22.06 8.93 -5.76
N ALA A 32 22.52 8.67 -4.54
CA ALA A 32 21.74 7.99 -3.50
C ALA A 32 20.62 8.89 -2.93
N GLN A 33 19.60 8.24 -2.36
CA GLN A 33 18.60 8.94 -1.56
C GLN A 33 19.19 9.37 -0.21
N GLY A 34 18.69 10.46 0.37
CA GLY A 34 19.07 10.89 1.72
C GLY A 34 18.48 12.25 2.10
N ILE A 35 19.01 12.84 3.17
CA ILE A 35 18.62 14.17 3.66
C ILE A 35 18.96 15.26 2.64
N GLU A 36 20.13 15.16 2.00
CA GLU A 36 20.53 16.01 0.88
C GLU A 36 20.51 15.20 -0.41
N VAL A 37 19.89 15.75 -1.45
CA VAL A 37 19.76 15.11 -2.77
C VAL A 37 20.19 16.08 -3.87
N ILE A 38 20.63 15.54 -5.00
CA ILE A 38 20.87 16.31 -6.23
C ILE A 38 19.69 16.05 -7.15
N VAL A 39 18.90 17.09 -7.43
CA VAL A 39 17.74 17.01 -8.32
C VAL A 39 17.89 18.03 -9.43
N ASP A 40 17.79 17.58 -10.68
CA ASP A 40 18.05 18.37 -11.89
C ASP A 40 19.40 19.13 -11.79
N GLY A 41 20.45 18.45 -11.32
CA GLY A 41 21.80 19.01 -11.14
C GLY A 41 21.97 19.96 -9.94
N GLN A 42 20.96 20.14 -9.08
CA GLN A 42 21.00 21.07 -7.96
C GLN A 42 20.92 20.35 -6.61
N LYS A 43 21.84 20.69 -5.69
CA LYS A 43 21.81 20.19 -4.31
C LYS A 43 20.63 20.80 -3.54
N ARG A 44 19.81 19.96 -2.92
CA ARG A 44 18.60 20.34 -2.17
C ARG A 44 18.48 19.52 -0.89
N LEU A 45 17.83 20.09 0.13
CA LEU A 45 17.34 19.33 1.28
C LEU A 45 16.01 18.66 0.91
N SER A 46 15.88 17.37 1.21
CA SER A 46 14.71 16.56 0.91
C SER A 46 13.72 16.57 2.08
N PHE A 47 12.51 17.09 1.84
CA PHE A 47 11.38 17.04 2.77
C PHE A 47 10.19 16.26 2.21
N CYS A 48 10.42 15.43 1.18
CA CYS A 48 9.36 14.75 0.43
C CYS A 48 9.67 13.27 0.15
N SER A 49 10.61 12.67 0.90
CA SER A 49 10.90 11.24 0.82
C SER A 49 10.17 10.45 1.89
N ASN A 50 9.88 9.17 1.60
CA ASN A 50 9.35 8.21 2.58
C ASN A 50 10.46 7.44 3.30
N ASP A 51 11.71 7.92 3.24
CA ASP A 51 12.86 7.28 3.90
C ASP A 51 12.94 7.71 5.37
N TYR A 52 11.90 7.39 6.14
CA TYR A 52 11.69 7.88 7.51
C TYR A 52 12.84 7.58 8.45
N LEU A 53 13.51 6.44 8.25
CA LEU A 53 14.59 5.93 9.08
C LEU A 53 15.98 6.14 8.46
N GLY A 54 16.07 6.77 7.28
CA GLY A 54 17.35 6.97 6.57
C GLY A 54 17.99 5.66 6.10
N LEU A 55 17.19 4.65 5.78
CA LEU A 55 17.67 3.31 5.45
C LEU A 55 17.91 3.11 3.95
N ALA A 56 17.36 3.95 3.08
CA ALA A 56 17.43 3.77 1.62
C ALA A 56 18.87 3.67 1.07
N ALA A 57 19.85 4.25 1.77
CA ALA A 57 21.27 4.20 1.41
C ALA A 57 22.18 3.65 2.53
N HIS A 58 21.62 2.94 3.51
CA HIS A 58 22.39 2.44 4.66
C HIS A 58 23.50 1.47 4.21
N PRO A 59 24.76 1.63 4.68
CA PRO A 59 25.89 0.83 4.21
C PRO A 59 25.70 -0.68 4.43
N ASP A 60 25.11 -1.08 5.55
CA ASP A 60 24.88 -2.50 5.85
C ASP A 60 23.84 -3.13 4.92
N LEU A 61 22.78 -2.40 4.55
CA LEU A 61 21.77 -2.87 3.60
C LEU A 61 22.36 -2.98 2.19
N LYS A 62 23.17 -2.00 1.79
CA LYS A 62 23.91 -2.04 0.53
C LYS A 62 24.83 -3.27 0.47
N LYS A 63 25.59 -3.52 1.55
CA LYS A 63 26.48 -4.67 1.63
C LYS A 63 25.69 -5.99 1.56
N ALA A 64 24.64 -6.13 2.35
CA ALA A 64 23.79 -7.33 2.33
C ALA A 64 23.20 -7.61 0.94
N PHE A 65 22.79 -6.57 0.22
CA PHE A 65 22.28 -6.71 -1.15
C PHE A 65 23.37 -7.19 -2.12
N ILE A 66 24.57 -6.60 -2.08
CA ILE A 66 25.71 -7.02 -2.91
C ILE A 66 26.07 -8.48 -2.63
N ASP A 67 26.20 -8.85 -1.35
CA ASP A 67 26.56 -10.21 -0.94
C ASP A 67 25.51 -11.24 -1.43
N ALA A 68 24.22 -10.89 -1.39
CA ALA A 68 23.15 -11.75 -1.91
C ALA A 68 23.19 -11.89 -3.43
N VAL A 69 23.47 -10.80 -4.17
CA VAL A 69 23.59 -10.81 -5.62
C VAL A 69 24.76 -11.68 -6.09
N GLU A 70 25.91 -11.62 -5.41
CA GLU A 70 27.07 -12.46 -5.72
C GLU A 70 26.77 -13.96 -5.51
N GLN A 71 25.89 -14.29 -4.55
CA GLN A 71 25.56 -15.68 -4.23
C GLN A 71 24.42 -16.28 -5.07
N GLU A 72 23.36 -15.51 -5.35
CA GLU A 72 22.11 -16.02 -5.94
C GLU A 72 21.75 -15.37 -7.28
N GLY A 73 22.47 -14.32 -7.68
CA GLY A 73 22.07 -13.48 -8.80
C GLY A 73 20.94 -12.52 -8.45
N VAL A 74 20.30 -11.95 -9.49
CA VAL A 74 19.36 -10.81 -9.34
C VAL A 74 17.89 -11.25 -9.29
N GLY A 75 17.51 -12.22 -10.11
CA GLY A 75 16.11 -12.57 -10.34
C GLY A 75 15.77 -13.98 -9.87
N SER A 76 14.56 -14.16 -9.33
CA SER A 76 14.05 -15.47 -8.89
C SER A 76 13.77 -16.45 -10.04
N GLY A 77 13.62 -15.95 -11.27
CA GLY A 77 13.41 -16.75 -12.47
C GLY A 77 12.03 -17.42 -12.61
N ALA A 78 11.20 -17.42 -11.56
CA ALA A 78 9.84 -17.99 -11.60
C ALA A 78 8.94 -17.40 -10.50
N ALA A 79 7.66 -17.78 -10.53
CA ALA A 79 6.72 -17.51 -9.44
C ALA A 79 7.04 -18.35 -8.19
N HIS A 80 6.59 -17.88 -7.01
CA HIS A 80 6.83 -18.57 -5.74
C HIS A 80 6.38 -20.04 -5.74
N LEU A 81 5.24 -20.36 -6.35
CA LEU A 81 4.68 -21.71 -6.39
C LEU A 81 5.38 -22.66 -7.39
N LEU A 82 6.36 -22.16 -8.14
CA LEU A 82 7.19 -22.97 -9.02
C LEU A 82 8.59 -23.09 -8.40
N THR A 83 9.59 -22.45 -8.99
CA THR A 83 10.98 -22.45 -8.50
C THR A 83 11.44 -21.08 -8.03
N GLY A 84 10.51 -20.13 -7.83
CA GLY A 84 10.83 -18.74 -7.53
C GLY A 84 10.96 -18.40 -6.04
N HIS A 85 10.55 -19.31 -5.15
CA HIS A 85 10.62 -19.07 -3.71
C HIS A 85 11.99 -19.52 -3.16
N SER A 86 12.91 -18.56 -3.04
CA SER A 86 14.26 -18.80 -2.50
C SER A 86 14.30 -18.80 -0.97
N ARG A 87 15.42 -19.27 -0.39
CA ARG A 87 15.68 -19.22 1.06
C ARG A 87 15.58 -17.81 1.66
N TYR A 88 15.88 -16.77 0.88
CA TYR A 88 15.80 -15.38 1.32
C TYR A 88 14.35 -14.91 1.48
N HIS A 89 13.44 -15.40 0.63
CA HIS A 89 12.01 -15.14 0.79
C HIS A 89 11.49 -15.81 2.06
N GLN A 90 11.79 -17.10 2.25
CA GLN A 90 11.40 -17.85 3.45
C GLN A 90 11.90 -17.17 4.73
N ALA A 91 13.18 -16.81 4.79
CA ALA A 91 13.77 -16.15 5.95
C ALA A 91 13.15 -14.77 6.23
N LEU A 92 12.83 -14.00 5.19
CA LEU A 92 12.15 -12.71 5.35
C LEU A 92 10.71 -12.88 5.84
N GLU A 93 9.97 -13.87 5.35
CA GLU A 93 8.61 -14.17 5.83
C GLU A 93 8.59 -14.56 7.31
N GLU A 94 9.54 -15.40 7.74
CA GLU A 94 9.70 -15.77 9.14
C GLU A 94 10.06 -14.57 10.01
N ALA A 95 11.05 -13.78 9.60
CA ALA A 95 11.46 -12.58 10.33
C ALA A 95 10.33 -11.54 10.44
N LEU A 96 9.53 -11.35 9.39
CA LEU A 96 8.38 -10.45 9.41
C LEU A 96 7.24 -10.98 10.29
N ALA A 97 6.98 -12.28 10.27
CA ALA A 97 5.99 -12.90 11.14
C ALA A 97 6.37 -12.70 12.62
N ASP A 98 7.63 -12.96 12.97
CA ASP A 98 8.16 -12.74 14.31
C ASP A 98 8.13 -11.26 14.71
N PHE A 99 8.60 -10.37 13.83
CA PHE A 99 8.64 -8.92 14.07
C PHE A 99 7.25 -8.32 14.33
N THR A 100 6.24 -8.80 13.59
CA THR A 100 4.87 -8.28 13.70
C THR A 100 4.00 -9.07 14.68
N GLY A 101 4.52 -10.15 15.28
CA GLY A 101 3.76 -11.03 16.16
C GLY A 101 2.63 -11.81 15.46
N HIS A 102 2.73 -12.04 14.15
CA HIS A 102 1.75 -12.80 13.37
C HIS A 102 2.20 -14.24 13.17
N GLN A 103 1.24 -15.14 12.89
CA GLN A 103 1.52 -16.56 12.67
C GLN A 103 2.33 -16.83 11.39
N LYS A 104 2.14 -15.97 10.37
CA LYS A 104 2.78 -16.05 9.05
C LYS A 104 2.83 -14.66 8.43
N ALA A 105 3.80 -14.46 7.54
CA ALA A 105 3.83 -13.39 6.57
C ALA A 105 3.91 -13.99 5.16
N LEU A 106 3.39 -13.27 4.16
CA LEU A 106 3.48 -13.64 2.75
C LEU A 106 4.01 -12.43 1.98
N LEU A 107 5.00 -12.66 1.10
CA LEU A 107 5.60 -11.58 0.34
C LEU A 107 4.83 -11.26 -0.94
N PHE A 108 4.74 -9.97 -1.23
CA PHE A 108 4.30 -9.41 -2.50
C PHE A 108 5.34 -8.41 -2.99
N SER A 109 5.40 -8.16 -4.30
CA SER A 109 6.41 -7.24 -4.85
C SER A 109 6.17 -5.76 -4.51
N SER A 110 4.96 -5.41 -4.06
CA SER A 110 4.62 -4.07 -3.56
C SER A 110 3.42 -4.11 -2.61
N GLY A 111 3.30 -3.08 -1.76
CA GLY A 111 2.11 -2.87 -0.93
C GLY A 111 0.82 -2.69 -1.74
N TYR A 112 0.92 -2.20 -2.99
CA TYR A 112 -0.24 -2.11 -3.88
C TYR A 112 -0.78 -3.50 -4.24
N GLN A 113 0.12 -4.41 -4.64
CA GLN A 113 -0.26 -5.78 -4.97
C GLN A 113 -0.69 -6.58 -3.75
N ALA A 114 -0.07 -6.37 -2.59
CA ALA A 114 -0.48 -7.00 -1.34
C ALA A 114 -1.95 -6.67 -1.04
N ASN A 115 -2.30 -5.38 -1.07
CA ASN A 115 -3.68 -4.95 -0.83
C ASN A 115 -4.69 -5.48 -1.86
N MET A 116 -4.34 -5.42 -3.14
CA MET A 116 -5.20 -5.96 -4.19
C MET A 116 -5.42 -7.46 -4.02
N GLY A 117 -4.34 -8.24 -3.89
CA GLY A 117 -4.40 -9.70 -3.77
C GLY A 117 -5.07 -10.15 -2.46
N LEU A 118 -4.87 -9.42 -1.37
CA LEU A 118 -5.50 -9.69 -0.08
C LEU A 118 -7.01 -9.49 -0.14
N ILE A 119 -7.48 -8.34 -0.64
CA ILE A 119 -8.91 -8.04 -0.67
C ILE A 119 -9.62 -8.92 -1.70
N ASP A 120 -9.07 -9.06 -2.91
CA ASP A 120 -9.63 -9.92 -3.97
C ASP A 120 -9.60 -11.41 -3.60
N GLY A 121 -8.55 -11.87 -2.92
CA GLY A 121 -8.43 -13.27 -2.50
C GLY A 121 -9.37 -13.65 -1.35
N LEU A 122 -9.75 -12.70 -0.49
CA LEU A 122 -10.61 -12.96 0.68
C LEU A 122 -12.09 -12.68 0.43
N MET A 123 -12.40 -11.74 -0.46
CA MET A 123 -13.74 -11.20 -0.65
C MET A 123 -14.25 -11.50 -2.05
N ALA A 124 -15.54 -11.79 -2.16
CA ALA A 124 -16.20 -12.12 -3.41
C ALA A 124 -17.59 -11.46 -3.50
N ARG A 125 -18.28 -11.68 -4.62
CA ARG A 125 -19.68 -11.27 -4.80
C ARG A 125 -20.55 -11.82 -3.66
N GLY A 126 -21.31 -10.93 -3.03
CA GLY A 126 -22.18 -11.25 -1.89
C GLY A 126 -21.55 -10.92 -0.53
N ASP A 127 -20.26 -10.61 -0.49
CA ASP A 127 -19.58 -10.08 0.70
C ASP A 127 -19.57 -8.55 0.69
N VAL A 128 -19.15 -7.94 1.82
CA VAL A 128 -19.06 -6.47 1.94
C VAL A 128 -17.67 -6.03 2.43
N VAL A 129 -17.07 -5.08 1.71
CA VAL A 129 -15.88 -4.35 2.13
C VAL A 129 -16.27 -2.93 2.57
N ILE A 130 -15.91 -2.56 3.79
CA ILE A 130 -16.23 -1.27 4.41
C ILE A 130 -14.95 -0.45 4.53
N GLN A 131 -14.87 0.70 3.86
CA GLN A 131 -13.63 1.47 3.73
C GLN A 131 -13.77 2.93 4.15
N ASP A 132 -12.71 3.46 4.75
CA ASP A 132 -12.55 4.91 4.91
C ASP A 132 -12.47 5.57 3.51
N LYS A 133 -12.99 6.80 3.41
CA LYS A 133 -12.96 7.54 2.14
C LYS A 133 -11.56 7.99 1.75
N LEU A 134 -10.64 8.15 2.69
CA LEU A 134 -9.27 8.61 2.42
C LEU A 134 -8.23 7.49 2.35
N ASN A 135 -8.64 6.22 2.46
CA ASN A 135 -7.75 5.08 2.26
C ASN A 135 -6.90 5.22 0.99
N HIS A 136 -5.66 4.74 1.10
CA HIS A 136 -4.75 4.66 -0.03
C HIS A 136 -5.38 3.95 -1.24
N ALA A 137 -5.01 4.40 -2.44
CA ALA A 137 -5.62 3.95 -3.69
C ALA A 137 -5.58 2.42 -3.88
N SER A 138 -4.55 1.75 -3.37
CA SER A 138 -4.40 0.29 -3.42
C SER A 138 -5.53 -0.45 -2.71
N LEU A 139 -5.98 0.04 -1.55
CA LEU A 139 -7.09 -0.56 -0.81
C LEU A 139 -8.41 -0.37 -1.54
N LEU A 140 -8.62 0.83 -2.09
CA LEU A 140 -9.82 1.15 -2.86
C LEU A 140 -9.90 0.30 -4.14
N ASP A 141 -8.78 0.11 -4.83
CA ASP A 141 -8.72 -0.70 -6.04
C ASP A 141 -8.83 -2.19 -5.75
N GLY A 142 -8.26 -2.69 -4.64
CA GLY A 142 -8.48 -4.07 -4.19
C GLY A 142 -9.97 -4.36 -3.94
N ALA A 143 -10.68 -3.44 -3.29
CA ALA A 143 -12.12 -3.59 -3.09
C ALA A 143 -12.91 -3.56 -4.40
N ARG A 144 -12.50 -2.75 -5.38
CA ARG A 144 -13.07 -2.74 -6.74
C ARG A 144 -12.84 -4.04 -7.49
N LEU A 145 -11.68 -4.67 -7.31
CA LEU A 145 -11.35 -5.93 -7.97
C LEU A 145 -12.19 -7.10 -7.42
N SER A 146 -12.35 -7.19 -6.09
CA SER A 146 -12.99 -8.31 -5.37
C SER A 146 -14.46 -8.65 -5.68
N ALA A 147 -15.14 -7.85 -6.52
CA ALA A 147 -16.58 -7.94 -6.79
C ALA A 147 -17.51 -7.88 -5.56
N ALA A 148 -16.98 -7.66 -4.35
CA ALA A 148 -17.74 -7.45 -3.13
C ALA A 148 -18.45 -6.09 -3.15
N GLU A 149 -19.55 -5.98 -2.40
CA GLU A 149 -20.21 -4.69 -2.23
C GLU A 149 -19.31 -3.74 -1.42
N GLN A 150 -19.16 -2.51 -1.91
CA GLN A 150 -18.32 -1.50 -1.27
C GLN A 150 -19.18 -0.50 -0.50
N LEU A 151 -18.98 -0.44 0.81
CA LEU A 151 -19.54 0.58 1.67
C LEU A 151 -18.44 1.54 2.11
N ARG A 152 -18.64 2.84 1.91
CA ARG A 152 -17.67 3.86 2.33
C ARG A 152 -18.23 4.75 3.44
N TYR A 153 -17.39 5.13 4.38
CA TYR A 153 -17.71 6.05 5.46
C TYR A 153 -16.80 7.29 5.41
N ARG A 154 -17.26 8.39 6.01
CA ARG A 154 -16.47 9.63 6.07
C ARG A 154 -15.21 9.38 6.90
N HIS A 155 -14.14 10.05 6.52
CA HIS A 155 -12.84 9.88 7.16
C HIS A 155 -12.88 9.97 8.68
N ALA A 156 -12.32 8.96 9.35
CA ALA A 156 -12.27 8.81 10.82
C ALA A 156 -13.63 8.92 11.54
N ASP A 157 -14.75 8.72 10.85
CA ASP A 157 -16.10 8.88 11.41
C ASP A 157 -16.67 7.53 11.88
N MET A 158 -16.50 7.23 13.17
CA MET A 158 -16.93 5.97 13.78
C MET A 158 -18.45 5.80 13.82
N SER A 159 -19.21 6.90 13.82
CA SER A 159 -20.67 6.86 13.71
C SER A 159 -21.11 6.42 12.31
N ALA A 160 -20.45 6.95 11.27
CA ALA A 160 -20.67 6.52 9.90
C ALA A 160 -20.22 5.07 9.67
N LEU A 161 -19.08 4.64 10.24
CA LEU A 161 -18.65 3.23 10.22
C LEU A 161 -19.69 2.32 10.89
N SER A 162 -20.17 2.68 12.09
CA SER A 162 -21.23 1.94 12.79
C SER A 162 -22.49 1.82 11.93
N THR A 163 -22.86 2.87 11.21
CA THR A 163 -23.99 2.85 10.28
C THR A 163 -23.78 1.85 9.13
N ARG A 164 -22.57 1.79 8.53
CA ARG A 164 -22.26 0.80 7.47
C ARG A 164 -22.23 -0.64 7.99
N LEU A 165 -21.75 -0.84 9.21
CA LEU A 165 -21.77 -2.15 9.87
C LEU A 165 -23.19 -2.66 10.12
N LYS A 166 -24.12 -1.76 10.51
CA LYS A 166 -25.55 -2.08 10.66
C LYS A 166 -26.22 -2.33 9.32
N GLN A 167 -25.92 -1.52 8.31
CA GLN A 167 -26.46 -1.67 6.95
C GLN A 167 -26.14 -3.05 6.35
N SER A 168 -24.95 -3.57 6.63
CA SER A 168 -24.48 -4.87 6.12
C SER A 168 -24.75 -6.04 7.08
N ALA A 169 -25.55 -5.86 8.13
CA ALA A 169 -25.69 -6.87 9.20
C ALA A 169 -26.20 -8.24 8.74
N SER A 170 -26.91 -8.33 7.62
CA SER A 170 -27.37 -9.59 7.02
C SER A 170 -26.29 -10.34 6.24
N VAL A 171 -25.14 -9.72 5.97
CA VAL A 171 -24.04 -10.30 5.20
C VAL A 171 -23.07 -11.02 6.13
N GLN A 172 -22.75 -12.27 5.80
CA GLN A 172 -21.91 -13.13 6.64
C GLN A 172 -20.44 -12.67 6.63
N ARG A 173 -19.84 -12.52 5.45
CA ARG A 173 -18.44 -12.11 5.31
C ARG A 173 -18.34 -10.61 5.10
N ARG A 174 -17.75 -9.94 6.07
CA ARG A 174 -17.58 -8.49 6.09
C ARG A 174 -16.18 -8.15 6.52
N LEU A 175 -15.63 -7.10 5.91
CA LEU A 175 -14.27 -6.66 6.13
C LEU A 175 -14.20 -5.14 6.26
N VAL A 176 -13.76 -4.64 7.40
CA VAL A 176 -13.37 -3.23 7.54
C VAL A 176 -11.92 -3.10 7.10
N VAL A 177 -11.64 -2.13 6.23
CA VAL A 177 -10.31 -1.90 5.67
C VAL A 177 -9.96 -0.42 5.88
N SER A 178 -8.80 -0.14 6.48
CA SER A 178 -8.33 1.21 6.75
C SER A 178 -6.82 1.32 6.60
N ASP A 179 -6.32 2.49 6.20
CA ASP A 179 -4.93 2.85 6.51
C ASP A 179 -4.78 2.96 8.05
N GLY A 180 -3.61 2.64 8.57
CA GLY A 180 -3.21 2.90 9.96
C GLY A 180 -2.79 4.35 10.15
N VAL A 181 -1.98 4.85 9.20
CA VAL A 181 -1.59 6.26 9.07
C VAL A 181 -1.89 6.72 7.65
N PHE A 182 -2.70 7.76 7.49
CA PHE A 182 -3.14 8.23 6.18
C PHE A 182 -2.04 9.04 5.48
N SER A 183 -1.71 8.66 4.24
CA SER A 183 -0.51 9.16 3.54
C SER A 183 -0.53 10.66 3.24
N MET A 184 -1.71 11.26 3.10
CA MET A 184 -1.87 12.65 2.67
C MET A 184 -1.78 13.63 3.84
N ASP A 185 -2.43 13.29 4.95
CA ASP A 185 -2.59 14.19 6.11
C ASP A 185 -1.72 13.77 7.31
N GLY A 186 -1.22 12.53 7.32
CA GLY A 186 -0.35 12.00 8.37
C GLY A 186 -1.07 11.69 9.69
N ASP A 187 -2.40 11.73 9.70
CA ASP A 187 -3.21 11.38 10.86
C ASP A 187 -3.35 9.86 11.03
N ILE A 188 -3.66 9.45 12.26
CA ILE A 188 -3.70 8.06 12.69
C ILE A 188 -5.16 7.62 12.79
N ALA A 189 -5.49 6.47 12.19
CA ALA A 189 -6.83 5.90 12.30
C ALA A 189 -7.19 5.57 13.76
N PRO A 190 -8.46 5.73 14.17
CA PRO A 190 -8.93 5.37 15.52
C PRO A 190 -9.05 3.84 15.68
N LEU A 191 -7.92 3.13 15.59
CA LEU A 191 -7.86 1.66 15.56
C LEU A 191 -8.59 0.98 16.74
N PRO A 192 -8.48 1.45 18.00
CA PRO A 192 -9.21 0.83 19.11
C PRO A 192 -10.73 0.86 18.91
N GLU A 193 -11.27 1.96 18.36
CA GLU A 193 -12.69 2.11 18.10
C GLU A 193 -13.14 1.26 16.91
N ILE A 194 -12.35 1.24 15.83
CA ILE A 194 -12.57 0.38 14.67
C ILE A 194 -12.63 -1.09 15.10
N ILE A 195 -11.65 -1.56 15.86
CA ILE A 195 -11.57 -2.94 16.36
C ILE A 195 -12.75 -3.25 17.29
N ALA A 196 -13.11 -2.34 18.19
CA ALA A 196 -14.25 -2.53 19.09
C ALA A 196 -15.57 -2.64 18.33
N LEU A 197 -15.79 -1.80 17.31
CA LEU A 197 -16.97 -1.88 16.45
C LEU A 197 -16.99 -3.15 15.61
N ALA A 198 -15.87 -3.52 14.99
CA ALA A 198 -15.76 -4.73 14.19
C ALA A 198 -16.04 -5.98 15.02
N LYS A 199 -15.51 -6.07 16.26
CA LYS A 199 -15.81 -7.15 17.20
C LYS A 199 -17.29 -7.24 17.55
N ARG A 200 -17.94 -6.11 17.89
CA ARG A 200 -19.39 -6.07 18.22
C ARG A 200 -20.26 -6.55 17.06
N HIS A 201 -19.80 -6.35 15.84
CA HIS A 201 -20.53 -6.71 14.64
C HIS A 201 -20.04 -8.03 14.01
N ASN A 202 -19.09 -8.76 14.58
CA ASN A 202 -18.49 -9.96 13.99
C ASN A 202 -17.97 -9.73 12.55
N THR A 203 -17.12 -8.71 12.40
CA THR A 203 -16.55 -8.26 11.13
C THR A 203 -15.03 -8.34 11.19
N GLY A 204 -14.38 -8.77 10.10
CA GLY A 204 -12.91 -8.77 9.98
C GLY A 204 -12.34 -7.36 9.86
N VAL A 205 -11.05 -7.19 10.19
CA VAL A 205 -10.34 -5.91 10.07
C VAL A 205 -9.01 -6.12 9.35
N ILE A 206 -8.71 -5.25 8.38
CA ILE A 206 -7.41 -5.16 7.72
C ILE A 206 -6.92 -3.73 7.84
N ILE A 207 -5.67 -3.59 8.32
CA ILE A 207 -4.99 -2.31 8.46
C ILE A 207 -3.78 -2.30 7.52
N ASP A 208 -3.69 -1.29 6.67
CA ASP A 208 -2.47 -0.98 5.91
C ASP A 208 -1.59 -0.03 6.74
N ASP A 209 -0.47 -0.54 7.22
CA ASP A 209 0.45 0.22 8.08
C ASP A 209 1.74 0.66 7.34
N ALA A 210 1.66 0.93 6.04
CA ALA A 210 2.81 1.34 5.22
C ALA A 210 3.58 2.57 5.77
N HIS A 211 2.89 3.46 6.49
CA HIS A 211 3.45 4.68 7.07
C HIS A 211 3.70 4.59 8.59
N GLY A 212 3.33 3.48 9.24
CA GLY A 212 3.55 3.26 10.67
C GLY A 212 4.61 2.20 10.97
N LEU A 213 4.69 1.13 10.17
CA LEU A 213 5.56 -0.02 10.43
C LEU A 213 7.04 0.38 10.55
N GLY A 214 7.63 0.09 11.72
CA GLY A 214 9.03 0.41 12.03
C GLY A 214 9.29 1.87 12.43
N VAL A 215 8.29 2.75 12.35
CA VAL A 215 8.40 4.18 12.70
C VAL A 215 7.63 4.50 13.98
N LEU A 216 6.40 4.01 14.09
CA LEU A 216 5.50 4.27 15.19
C LEU A 216 5.40 3.06 16.13
N GLY A 217 5.12 3.34 17.40
CA GLY A 217 4.90 2.30 18.42
C GLY A 217 6.18 1.74 19.03
N LYS A 218 6.04 0.58 19.69
CA LYS A 218 7.11 -0.24 20.25
C LYS A 218 6.96 -1.66 19.76
#